data_AF-A0A9D1SG71-F1
#
_entry.id   AF-A0A9D1SG71-F1
#
_cell.length_a   1.000
_cell.length_b   1.000
_cell.length_c   1.000
_cell.angle_alpha   90.00
_cell.angle_beta   90.00
_cell.angle_gamma   90.00
#
_symmetry.space_group_name_H-M   'P 1'
#
loop_
_entity.id
_entity.type
_entity.pdbx_description
1 polymer ?
#
loop_
_entity_poly.entity_id
_entity_poly.type
_entity_poly.pdbx_seq_one_letter_code
_entity_poly.pdbx_strand_id
1 'polypeptide(L)'
;MTEFRGTTICAVKRNGVTAIAGDGQVTMGESVIFKNSAIKVRRIYGGKVILGFAGSVTDAFSLSERFEGMLNKFAGNLMRSAVELADLWRSDKIGRKLDAMMITADENTLLIISGTGEVIEPDGGICAIGSGGNYALAAARALYAETDYGAEEIARKALKIASEICVYTNDNIRCETVGKAPECGPEPAAEDCAEKKRVRAAKAKEQKEDE
;
A
#
# COMPACT_ATOMS: atom_id res chain seq x y z
N MET A 1 -22.91 15.37 10.31
CA MET A 1 -22.91 13.96 9.89
C MET A 1 -21.75 13.30 10.59
N THR A 2 -21.95 12.17 11.27
CA THR A 2 -20.85 11.48 11.97
C THR A 2 -19.90 10.87 10.96
N GLU A 3 -18.66 11.35 10.93
CA GLU A 3 -17.62 10.90 9.99
C GLU A 3 -16.98 9.60 10.49
N PHE A 4 -16.67 8.68 9.58
CA PHE A 4 -15.89 7.49 9.91
C PHE A 4 -14.45 7.68 9.44
N ARG A 5 -13.50 7.57 10.37
CA ARG A 5 -12.06 7.64 10.13
C ARG A 5 -11.42 6.26 10.25
N GLY A 6 -10.29 6.08 9.61
CA GLY A 6 -9.65 4.78 9.42
C GLY A 6 -10.02 4.18 8.06
N THR A 7 -9.18 3.34 7.46
CA THR A 7 -8.01 2.62 7.98
C THR A 7 -6.75 3.11 7.28
N THR A 8 -5.61 2.80 7.86
CA THR A 8 -4.29 2.99 7.26
C THR A 8 -3.94 1.79 6.40
N ILE A 9 -3.47 2.05 5.18
CA ILE A 9 -3.07 1.03 4.21
C ILE A 9 -1.68 1.37 3.72
N CYS A 10 -0.80 0.38 3.65
CA CYS A 10 0.56 0.51 3.16
C CYS A 10 0.83 -0.57 2.11
N ALA A 11 1.44 -0.18 1.00
CA ALA A 11 1.86 -1.09 -0.05
C ALA A 11 3.36 -0.98 -0.29
N VAL A 12 3.99 -2.13 -0.49
CA VAL A 12 5.42 -2.26 -0.74
C VAL A 12 5.64 -3.26 -1.86
N LYS A 13 6.36 -2.85 -2.90
CA LYS A 13 6.86 -3.71 -3.96
C LYS A 13 8.36 -3.90 -3.80
N ARG A 14 8.80 -5.14 -3.60
CA ARG A 14 10.22 -5.51 -3.45
C ARG A 14 10.47 -6.88 -4.08
N ASN A 15 11.55 -7.00 -4.86
CA ASN A 15 12.02 -8.28 -5.42
C ASN A 15 10.93 -9.08 -6.16
N GLY A 16 10.14 -8.43 -7.01
CA GLY A 16 9.07 -9.10 -7.78
C GLY A 16 7.82 -9.47 -6.97
N VAL A 17 7.76 -9.10 -5.69
CA VAL A 17 6.60 -9.31 -4.82
C VAL A 17 6.02 -7.96 -4.42
N THR A 18 4.70 -7.81 -4.54
CA THR A 18 3.97 -6.65 -4.02
C THR A 18 3.09 -7.09 -2.86
N ALA A 19 3.22 -6.40 -1.73
CA ALA A 19 2.40 -6.60 -0.55
C ALA A 19 1.55 -5.35 -0.32
N ILE A 20 0.25 -5.53 -0.08
CA ILE A 20 -0.64 -4.48 0.44
C ILE A 20 -1.09 -4.94 1.82
N ALA A 21 -0.88 -4.11 2.83
CA ALA A 21 -1.33 -4.34 4.19
C ALA A 21 -2.24 -3.20 4.65
N GLY A 22 -3.14 -3.50 5.58
CA GLY A 22 -4.00 -2.50 6.20
C GLY A 22 -4.37 -2.89 7.62
N ASP A 23 -4.58 -1.89 8.47
CA ASP A 23 -5.10 -2.09 9.82
C ASP A 23 -6.63 -2.26 9.84
N GLY A 24 -7.15 -2.60 11.01
CA GLY A 24 -8.57 -2.94 11.19
C GLY A 24 -9.40 -1.87 11.90
N GLN A 25 -8.83 -0.73 12.28
CA GLN A 25 -9.52 0.27 13.09
C GLN A 25 -10.53 1.08 12.26
N VAL A 26 -11.76 1.14 12.73
CA VAL A 26 -12.79 2.07 12.26
C VAL A 26 -13.20 2.93 13.45
N THR A 27 -12.96 4.22 13.34
CA THR A 27 -13.28 5.22 14.36
C THR A 27 -14.47 6.03 13.89
N MET A 28 -15.50 6.14 14.72
CA MET A 28 -16.68 6.97 14.50
C MET A 28 -16.51 8.32 15.21
N GLY A 29 -16.65 9.40 14.47
CA GLY A 29 -16.30 10.73 14.94
C GLY A 29 -14.79 10.84 15.22
N GLU A 30 -14.43 11.59 16.25
CA GLU A 30 -13.03 11.85 16.57
C GLU A 30 -12.43 10.88 17.59
N SER A 31 -13.26 10.16 18.35
CA SER A 31 -12.83 9.48 19.58
C SER A 31 -13.41 8.09 19.82
N VAL A 32 -14.47 7.68 19.11
CA VAL A 32 -15.17 6.42 19.42
C VAL A 32 -14.70 5.31 18.48
N ILE A 33 -13.97 4.33 18.99
CA ILE A 33 -13.60 3.14 18.21
C ILE A 33 -14.85 2.28 18.01
N PHE A 34 -15.28 2.11 16.76
CA PHE A 34 -16.47 1.35 16.39
C PHE A 34 -16.15 -0.11 16.05
N LYS A 35 -14.98 -0.37 15.43
CA LYS A 35 -14.52 -1.71 15.07
C LYS A 35 -13.00 -1.77 15.05
N ASN A 36 -12.44 -2.90 15.48
CA ASN A 36 -11.00 -3.15 15.51
C ASN A 36 -10.49 -4.10 14.42
N SER A 37 -11.37 -4.84 13.75
CA SER A 37 -11.03 -5.94 12.84
C SER A 37 -11.64 -5.76 11.45
N ALA A 38 -11.72 -4.51 10.95
CA ALA A 38 -12.13 -4.28 9.56
C ALA A 38 -11.12 -4.90 8.59
N ILE A 39 -11.62 -5.44 7.48
CA ILE A 39 -10.79 -6.01 6.42
C ILE A 39 -10.99 -5.13 5.19
N LYS A 40 -10.01 -4.27 4.92
CA LYS A 40 -10.03 -3.33 3.77
C LYS A 40 -9.03 -3.66 2.68
N VAL A 41 -8.26 -4.72 2.87
CA VAL A 41 -7.41 -5.32 1.84
C VAL A 41 -8.09 -6.58 1.33
N ARG A 42 -8.10 -6.77 0.01
CA ARG A 42 -8.73 -7.93 -0.63
C ARG A 42 -8.05 -8.29 -1.95
N ARG A 43 -8.26 -9.53 -2.37
CA ARG A 43 -7.93 -10.03 -3.70
C ARG A 43 -9.14 -9.91 -4.62
N ILE A 44 -8.87 -9.58 -5.88
CA ILE A 44 -9.86 -9.57 -6.97
C ILE A 44 -9.25 -10.22 -8.22
N TYR A 45 -10.05 -10.37 -9.27
CA TYR A 45 -9.61 -10.87 -10.58
C TYR A 45 -8.92 -12.24 -10.47
N GLY A 46 -9.60 -13.19 -9.81
CA GLY A 46 -9.09 -14.55 -9.61
C GLY A 46 -7.82 -14.62 -8.75
N GLY A 47 -7.58 -13.62 -7.89
CA GLY A 47 -6.42 -13.58 -6.99
C GLY A 47 -5.15 -12.97 -7.57
N LYS A 48 -5.19 -12.53 -8.84
CA LYS A 48 -4.04 -11.94 -9.54
C LYS A 48 -3.82 -10.46 -9.20
N VAL A 49 -4.86 -9.78 -8.73
CA VAL A 49 -4.81 -8.36 -8.36
C VAL A 49 -5.20 -8.24 -6.89
N ILE A 50 -4.46 -7.41 -6.15
CA ILE A 50 -4.78 -7.02 -4.78
C ILE A 50 -5.13 -5.55 -4.73
N LEU A 51 -6.00 -5.18 -3.78
CA LEU A 51 -6.36 -3.79 -3.54
C LEU A 51 -6.54 -3.52 -2.04
N GLY A 52 -6.35 -2.26 -1.67
CA GLY A 52 -6.63 -1.72 -0.36
C GLY A 52 -7.37 -0.38 -0.47
N PHE A 53 -8.44 -0.20 0.29
CA PHE A 53 -9.27 1.03 0.24
C PHE A 53 -9.30 1.80 1.56
N ALA A 54 -8.88 3.07 1.57
CA ALA A 54 -8.97 3.95 2.73
C ALA A 54 -10.22 4.83 2.63
N GLY A 55 -11.36 4.28 3.05
CA GLY A 55 -12.63 4.99 3.10
C GLY A 55 -13.76 4.17 3.68
N SER A 56 -15.00 4.50 3.34
CA SER A 56 -16.18 3.76 3.83
C SER A 56 -16.21 2.32 3.29
N VAL A 57 -16.78 1.40 4.06
CA VAL A 57 -16.90 -0.01 3.66
C VAL A 57 -17.82 -0.16 2.45
N THR A 58 -18.88 0.63 2.35
CA THR A 58 -19.82 0.60 1.24
C THR A 58 -19.16 1.01 -0.07
N ASP A 59 -18.38 2.10 -0.06
CA ASP A 59 -17.67 2.57 -1.24
C ASP A 59 -16.60 1.56 -1.67
N ALA A 60 -15.91 0.95 -0.70
CA ALA A 60 -14.92 -0.10 -0.95
C ALA A 60 -15.53 -1.27 -1.73
N PHE A 61 -16.72 -1.75 -1.33
CA PHE A 61 -17.40 -2.86 -2.03
C PHE A 61 -17.80 -2.47 -3.45
N SER A 62 -18.52 -1.35 -3.60
CA SER A 62 -19.01 -0.93 -4.92
C SER A 62 -17.88 -0.61 -5.91
N LEU A 63 -16.78 0.00 -5.45
CA LEU A 63 -15.62 0.29 -6.31
C LEU A 63 -14.86 -0.98 -6.65
N SER A 64 -14.72 -1.93 -5.72
CA SER A 64 -14.06 -3.21 -6.00
C SER A 64 -14.80 -4.01 -7.08
N GLU A 65 -16.13 -4.10 -7.00
CA GLU A 65 -16.94 -4.81 -8.01
C GLU A 65 -16.84 -4.15 -9.39
N ARG A 66 -16.92 -2.81 -9.44
CA ARG A 66 -16.75 -2.06 -10.69
C ARG A 66 -15.35 -2.25 -11.26
N PHE A 67 -14.32 -2.22 -10.43
CA PHE A 67 -12.94 -2.39 -10.85
C PHE A 67 -12.69 -3.81 -11.38
N GLU A 68 -13.23 -4.83 -10.72
CA GLU A 68 -13.17 -6.21 -11.19
C GLU A 68 -13.90 -6.38 -12.54
N GLY A 69 -15.04 -5.71 -12.73
CA GLY A 69 -15.71 -5.62 -14.03
C GLY A 69 -14.82 -5.02 -15.13
N MET A 70 -14.09 -3.95 -14.82
CA MET A 70 -13.15 -3.32 -15.76
C MET A 70 -11.95 -4.24 -16.05
N LEU A 71 -11.41 -4.93 -15.05
CA LEU A 71 -10.32 -5.90 -15.25
C LEU A 71 -10.76 -7.05 -16.17
N ASN A 72 -11.99 -7.55 -16.00
CA ASN A 72 -12.55 -8.55 -16.93
C ASN A 72 -12.71 -8.00 -18.35
N LYS A 73 -13.20 -6.76 -18.49
CA LYS A 73 -13.38 -6.10 -19.80
C LYS A 73 -12.06 -5.84 -20.53
N PHE A 74 -11.01 -5.48 -19.81
CA PHE A 74 -9.70 -5.14 -20.38
C PHE A 74 -8.66 -6.25 -20.23
N ALA A 75 -9.11 -7.51 -20.08
CA ALA A 75 -8.28 -8.70 -20.01
C ALA A 75 -7.11 -8.61 -18.99
N GLY A 76 -7.38 -8.00 -17.83
CA GLY A 76 -6.43 -7.89 -16.73
C GLY A 76 -5.42 -6.74 -16.86
N ASN A 77 -5.58 -5.82 -17.82
CA ASN A 77 -4.71 -4.64 -17.92
C ASN A 77 -5.00 -3.67 -16.76
N LEU A 78 -4.18 -3.73 -15.70
CA LEU A 78 -4.37 -2.95 -14.47
C LEU A 78 -4.42 -1.45 -14.72
N MET A 79 -3.47 -0.91 -15.49
CA MET A 79 -3.36 0.52 -15.75
C MET A 79 -4.57 1.06 -16.51
N ARG A 80 -5.00 0.34 -17.56
CA ARG A 80 -6.20 0.73 -18.33
C ARG A 80 -7.46 0.65 -17.48
N SER A 81 -7.63 -0.43 -16.72
CA SER A 81 -8.76 -0.58 -15.80
C SER A 81 -8.77 0.51 -14.72
N ALA A 82 -7.60 0.94 -14.24
CA ALA A 82 -7.46 1.98 -13.23
C ALA A 82 -7.89 3.35 -13.75
N VAL A 83 -7.46 3.71 -14.96
CA VAL A 83 -7.85 4.98 -15.61
C VAL A 83 -9.36 5.03 -15.84
N GLU A 84 -9.95 3.95 -16.34
CA GLU A 84 -11.40 3.87 -16.58
C GLU A 84 -12.20 3.90 -15.27
N LEU A 85 -11.69 3.28 -14.21
CA LEU A 85 -12.29 3.40 -12.88
C LEU A 85 -12.21 4.83 -12.37
N ALA A 86 -11.07 5.49 -12.52
CA ALA A 86 -10.86 6.86 -12.05
C ALA A 86 -11.81 7.86 -12.74
N ASP A 87 -11.99 7.72 -14.06
CA ASP A 87 -12.94 8.55 -14.82
C ASP A 87 -14.39 8.31 -14.40
N LEU A 88 -14.78 7.04 -14.20
CA LEU A 88 -16.09 6.66 -13.69
C LEU A 88 -16.33 7.21 -12.28
N TRP A 89 -15.34 7.10 -11.40
CA TRP A 89 -15.43 7.51 -10.00
C TRP A 89 -15.58 9.03 -9.89
N ARG A 90 -14.83 9.80 -10.69
CA ARG A 90 -14.97 11.26 -10.77
C ARG A 90 -16.35 11.70 -11.28
N SER A 91 -16.92 10.94 -12.21
CA SER A 91 -18.20 11.24 -12.86
C SER A 91 -19.42 10.88 -12.00
N ASP A 92 -19.29 9.94 -11.07
CA ASP A 92 -20.39 9.49 -10.22
C ASP A 92 -20.74 10.55 -9.16
N LYS A 93 -21.94 11.13 -9.24
CA LYS A 93 -22.42 12.17 -8.32
C LYS A 93 -22.41 11.73 -6.86
N ILE A 94 -22.47 10.41 -6.61
CA ILE A 94 -22.49 9.77 -5.28
C ILE A 94 -21.06 9.58 -4.72
N GLY A 95 -20.05 9.41 -5.59
CA GLY A 95 -18.66 9.15 -5.22
C GLY A 95 -17.83 10.38 -4.83
N ARG A 96 -18.42 11.59 -4.86
CA ARG A 96 -17.76 12.89 -4.60
C ARG A 96 -17.33 13.14 -3.15
N LYS A 97 -17.15 12.11 -2.32
CA LYS A 97 -16.37 12.28 -1.09
C LYS A 97 -14.90 12.32 -1.48
N LEU A 98 -14.40 13.56 -1.59
CA LEU A 98 -13.11 13.96 -2.16
C LEU A 98 -11.87 13.31 -1.50
N ASP A 99 -12.02 12.58 -0.40
CA ASP A 99 -10.90 12.15 0.44
C ASP A 99 -10.60 10.64 0.38
N ALA A 100 -11.38 9.86 -0.38
CA ALA A 100 -11.18 8.42 -0.48
C ALA A 100 -10.11 8.07 -1.52
N MET A 101 -9.15 7.24 -1.12
CA MET A 101 -8.09 6.71 -1.98
C MET A 101 -8.10 5.18 -1.96
N MET A 102 -7.63 4.59 -3.06
CA MET A 102 -7.43 3.16 -3.22
C MET A 102 -6.00 2.88 -3.68
N ILE A 103 -5.37 1.85 -3.13
CA ILE A 103 -4.14 1.27 -3.68
C ILE A 103 -4.51 -0.04 -4.36
N THR A 104 -3.94 -0.31 -5.52
CA THR A 104 -4.08 -1.60 -6.21
C THR A 104 -2.77 -2.04 -6.84
N ALA A 105 -2.56 -3.35 -6.91
CA ALA A 105 -1.38 -3.92 -7.53
C ALA A 105 -1.65 -5.25 -8.20
N ASP A 106 -0.92 -5.50 -9.28
CA ASP A 106 -0.68 -6.82 -9.85
C ASP A 106 0.81 -7.24 -9.62
N GLU A 107 1.26 -8.28 -10.30
CA GLU A 107 2.66 -8.74 -10.21
C GLU A 107 3.69 -7.70 -10.69
N ASN A 108 3.29 -6.78 -11.58
CA ASN A 108 4.17 -5.86 -12.31
C ASN A 108 3.97 -4.41 -11.92
N THR A 109 2.80 -4.02 -11.44
CA THR A 109 2.37 -2.62 -11.37
C THR A 109 1.73 -2.35 -10.02
N LEU A 110 2.06 -1.20 -9.43
CA LEU A 110 1.47 -0.70 -8.19
C LEU A 110 0.90 0.69 -8.47
N LEU A 111 -0.38 0.89 -8.20
CA LEU A 111 -1.10 2.13 -8.53
C LEU A 111 -1.88 2.65 -7.32
N ILE A 112 -1.96 3.97 -7.22
CA ILE A 112 -2.87 4.70 -6.33
C ILE A 112 -3.96 5.31 -7.21
N ILE A 113 -5.22 5.14 -6.83
CA ILE A 113 -6.38 5.70 -7.51
C ILE A 113 -7.12 6.60 -6.53
N SER A 114 -7.31 7.86 -6.91
CA SER A 114 -8.00 8.87 -6.11
C SER A 114 -9.43 9.08 -6.61
N GLY A 115 -10.36 9.39 -5.70
CA GLY A 115 -11.71 9.84 -6.04
C GLY A 115 -11.76 11.14 -6.86
N THR A 116 -10.65 11.88 -6.97
CA THR A 116 -10.52 13.05 -7.85
C THR A 116 -10.33 12.68 -9.33
N GLY A 117 -10.13 11.39 -9.64
CA GLY A 117 -9.88 10.89 -10.99
C GLY A 117 -8.40 10.78 -11.35
N GLU A 118 -7.51 10.76 -10.35
CA GLU A 118 -6.06 10.62 -10.56
C GLU A 118 -5.63 9.16 -10.42
N VAL A 119 -4.69 8.75 -11.27
CA VAL A 119 -4.00 7.45 -11.21
C VAL A 119 -2.51 7.71 -11.13
N ILE A 120 -1.88 7.23 -10.07
CA ILE A 120 -0.50 7.57 -9.71
C ILE A 120 0.28 6.29 -9.47
N GLU A 121 1.42 6.14 -10.14
CA GLU A 121 2.42 5.10 -9.83
C GLU A 121 3.42 5.67 -8.80
N PRO A 122 3.65 5.00 -7.65
CA PRO A 122 4.48 5.55 -6.61
C PRO A 122 5.98 5.34 -6.86
N ASP A 123 6.76 6.39 -6.59
CA ASP A 123 8.21 6.33 -6.68
C ASP A 123 8.80 5.36 -5.64
N GLY A 124 9.72 4.51 -6.10
CA GLY A 124 10.42 3.54 -5.24
C GLY A 124 9.55 2.36 -4.80
N GLY A 125 8.37 2.16 -5.40
CA GLY A 125 7.53 0.99 -5.15
C GLY A 125 6.90 0.95 -3.76
N ILE A 126 6.79 2.09 -3.08
CA ILE A 126 6.22 2.18 -1.72
C ILE A 126 5.19 3.29 -1.71
N CYS A 127 3.99 2.98 -1.21
CA CYS A 127 2.97 3.98 -0.95
C CYS A 127 2.14 3.65 0.29
N ALA A 128 1.46 4.66 0.83
CA ALA A 128 0.51 4.47 1.90
C ALA A 128 -0.61 5.52 1.83
N ILE A 129 -1.79 5.14 2.30
CA ILE A 129 -2.99 5.98 2.33
C ILE A 129 -3.71 5.81 3.68
N GLY A 130 -4.64 6.73 3.96
CA GLY A 130 -5.46 6.71 5.18
C GLY A 130 -4.85 7.49 6.35
N SER A 131 -5.49 7.38 7.51
CA SER A 131 -5.24 8.25 8.68
C SER A 131 -3.81 8.20 9.21
N GLY A 132 -3.15 7.05 9.16
CA GLY A 132 -1.75 6.85 9.54
C GLY A 132 -0.79 6.72 8.36
N GLY A 133 -1.22 7.07 7.15
CA GLY A 133 -0.49 6.79 5.91
C GLY A 133 0.93 7.36 5.91
N ASN A 134 1.10 8.61 6.34
CA ASN A 134 2.43 9.25 6.34
C ASN A 134 3.42 8.57 7.30
N TYR A 135 2.95 8.10 8.47
CA TYR A 135 3.79 7.36 9.42
C TYR A 135 4.22 6.02 8.83
N ALA A 136 3.27 5.29 8.22
CA ALA A 136 3.55 4.03 7.56
C ALA A 136 4.49 4.20 6.37
N LEU A 137 4.31 5.25 5.55
CA LEU A 137 5.18 5.57 4.42
C LEU A 137 6.62 5.83 4.84
N ALA A 138 6.81 6.67 5.86
CA ALA A 138 8.13 6.98 6.39
C ALA A 138 8.83 5.73 6.94
N ALA A 139 8.11 4.92 7.72
CA ALA A 139 8.62 3.67 8.27
C ALA A 139 8.96 2.64 7.17
N ALA A 140 8.07 2.47 6.19
CA ALA A 140 8.29 1.55 5.07
C ALA A 140 9.51 1.94 4.24
N ARG A 141 9.70 3.24 3.94
CA ARG A 141 10.88 3.75 3.22
C ARG A 141 12.18 3.48 3.99
N ALA A 142 12.20 3.74 5.29
CA ALA A 142 13.36 3.47 6.13
C ALA A 142 13.71 1.98 6.17
N LEU A 143 12.70 1.13 6.41
CA LEU A 143 12.88 -0.32 6.42
C LEU A 143 13.34 -0.86 5.06
N TYR A 144 12.78 -0.35 3.96
CA TYR A 144 13.18 -0.76 2.62
C TYR A 144 14.64 -0.43 2.32
N ALA A 145 15.12 0.74 2.75
CA ALA A 145 16.49 1.20 2.50
C ALA A 145 17.55 0.56 3.41
N GLU A 146 17.19 0.23 4.65
CA GLU A 146 18.14 -0.18 5.69
C GLU A 146 18.06 -1.65 6.09
N THR A 147 17.14 -2.43 5.51
CA THR A 147 16.96 -3.85 5.85
C THR A 147 16.85 -4.75 4.63
N ASP A 148 17.07 -6.04 4.83
CA ASP A 148 16.90 -7.10 3.82
C ASP A 148 15.50 -7.75 3.89
N TYR A 149 14.54 -7.13 4.57
CA TYR A 149 13.18 -7.67 4.76
C TYR A 149 12.38 -7.81 3.46
N GLY A 150 11.51 -8.81 3.42
CA GLY A 150 10.57 -9.02 2.30
C GLY A 150 9.47 -7.95 2.24
N ALA A 151 8.77 -7.86 1.11
CA ALA A 151 7.70 -6.88 0.90
C ALA A 151 6.60 -6.96 1.99
N GLU A 152 6.13 -8.17 2.33
CA GLU A 152 5.12 -8.36 3.38
C GLU A 152 5.63 -7.93 4.76
N GLU A 153 6.87 -8.28 5.09
CA GLU A 153 7.47 -7.93 6.38
C GLU A 153 7.59 -6.42 6.55
N ILE A 154 8.03 -5.71 5.51
CA ILE A 154 8.10 -4.24 5.52
C ILE A 154 6.70 -3.65 5.70
N ALA A 155 5.71 -4.08 4.91
CA ALA A 155 4.35 -3.54 4.98
C ALA A 155 3.73 -3.74 6.38
N ARG A 156 3.91 -4.92 6.99
CA ARG A 156 3.43 -5.21 8.35
C ARG A 156 4.15 -4.39 9.42
N LYS A 157 5.48 -4.32 9.37
CA LYS A 157 6.28 -3.56 10.36
C LYS A 157 6.00 -2.06 10.25
N ALA A 158 5.84 -1.54 9.04
CA ALA A 158 5.49 -0.14 8.81
C ALA A 158 4.14 0.23 9.44
N LEU A 159 3.12 -0.63 9.27
CA LEU A 159 1.82 -0.42 9.92
C LEU A 159 1.88 -0.59 11.43
N LYS A 160 2.71 -1.49 11.95
CA LYS A 160 2.91 -1.64 13.40
C LYS A 160 3.49 -0.37 14.00
N ILE A 161 4.51 0.22 13.37
CA ILE A 161 5.06 1.52 13.77
C ILE A 161 3.98 2.61 13.68
N ALA A 162 3.19 2.63 12.61
CA ALA A 162 2.09 3.58 12.48
C ALA A 162 1.03 3.43 13.58
N SER A 163 0.74 2.19 14.04
CA SER A 163 -0.20 1.94 15.14
C SER A 163 0.27 2.45 16.50
N GLU A 164 1.57 2.58 16.69
CA GLU A 164 2.15 3.09 17.94
C GLU A 164 2.14 4.63 18.01
N ILE A 165 1.91 5.29 16.86
CA ILE A 165 1.96 6.76 16.74
C ILE A 165 0.56 7.33 16.46
N CYS A 166 -0.18 6.73 15.53
CA CYS A 166 -1.47 7.24 15.07
C CYS A 166 -2.62 6.66 15.87
N VAL A 167 -3.37 7.52 16.58
CA VAL A 167 -4.57 7.14 17.37
C VAL A 167 -5.70 6.51 16.53
N TYR A 168 -5.64 6.63 15.21
CA TYR A 168 -6.61 6.08 14.26
C TYR A 168 -6.12 4.81 13.54
N THR A 169 -5.03 4.20 14.01
CA THR A 169 -4.44 2.99 13.43
C THR A 169 -4.19 1.99 14.56
N ASN A 170 -4.64 0.74 14.40
CA ASN A 170 -4.35 -0.31 15.38
C ASN A 170 -3.39 -1.36 14.83
N ASP A 171 -3.07 -2.37 15.65
CA ASP A 171 -2.14 -3.44 15.33
C ASP A 171 -2.82 -4.69 14.74
N ASN A 172 -4.12 -4.62 14.45
CA ASN A 172 -4.87 -5.70 13.78
C ASN A 172 -4.62 -5.64 12.27
N ILE A 173 -3.42 -6.05 11.86
CA ILE A 173 -2.92 -5.90 10.50
C ILE A 173 -3.24 -7.13 9.64
N ARG A 174 -3.89 -6.88 8.50
CA ARG A 174 -4.09 -7.86 7.42
C ARG A 174 -3.21 -7.50 6.24
N CYS A 175 -2.67 -8.50 5.55
CA CYS A 175 -1.82 -8.31 4.39
C CYS A 175 -2.20 -9.31 3.29
N GLU A 176 -2.17 -8.83 2.05
CA GLU A 176 -2.28 -9.62 0.85
C GLU A 176 -1.07 -9.37 -0.05
N THR A 177 -0.64 -10.41 -0.75
CA THR A 177 0.57 -10.41 -1.58
C THR A 177 0.32 -10.93 -2.98
N VAL A 178 0.98 -10.36 -3.98
CA VAL A 178 0.97 -10.81 -5.38
C VAL A 178 2.39 -10.79 -5.95
N GLY A 179 2.59 -11.52 -7.04
CA GLY A 179 3.91 -11.75 -7.63
C GLY A 179 4.63 -12.94 -7.00
N LYS A 180 5.69 -13.37 -7.66
CA LYS A 180 6.60 -14.41 -7.17
C LYS A 180 7.98 -13.80 -7.02
N ALA A 181 8.63 -14.08 -5.90
CA ALA A 181 10.06 -13.84 -5.81
C ALA A 181 10.75 -14.65 -6.93
N PRO A 182 11.76 -14.10 -7.62
CA PRO A 182 12.48 -14.86 -8.64
C PRO A 182 13.01 -16.15 -8.02
N GLU A 183 12.74 -17.28 -8.69
CA GLU A 183 13.35 -18.56 -8.32
C GLU A 183 14.87 -18.39 -8.42
N CYS A 184 15.57 -18.76 -7.36
CA CYS A 184 17.01 -18.58 -7.18
C CYS A 184 17.82 -19.19 -8.34
N GLY A 185 18.07 -18.39 -9.38
CA GLY A 185 19.29 -18.45 -10.19
C GLY A 185 20.30 -17.44 -9.60
N PRO A 186 21.60 -17.60 -9.84
CA PRO A 186 22.60 -16.71 -9.26
C PRO A 186 22.48 -15.33 -9.92
N GLU A 187 21.69 -14.44 -9.32
CA GLU A 187 21.45 -13.08 -9.82
C GLU A 187 22.27 -12.02 -9.05
N PRO A 188 22.63 -10.91 -9.71
CA PRO A 188 23.64 -9.94 -9.29
C PRO A 188 23.21 -9.02 -8.13
N ALA A 189 22.02 -9.21 -7.55
CA ALA A 189 21.54 -8.41 -6.42
C ALA A 189 22.42 -8.53 -5.17
N ALA A 190 23.11 -9.66 -5.00
CA ALA A 190 24.09 -9.84 -3.93
C ALA A 190 25.32 -8.92 -4.10
N GLU A 191 25.72 -8.63 -5.34
CA GLU A 191 26.86 -7.75 -5.64
C GLU A 191 26.51 -6.29 -5.36
N ASP A 192 25.33 -5.82 -5.79
CA ASP A 192 24.88 -4.45 -5.53
C ASP A 192 24.57 -4.18 -4.03
N CYS A 193 24.18 -5.23 -3.29
CA CYS A 193 24.01 -5.15 -1.84
C CYS A 193 25.36 -5.13 -1.09
N ALA A 194 26.33 -5.92 -1.54
CA ALA A 194 27.69 -5.88 -1.01
C ALA A 194 28.38 -4.55 -1.30
N GLU A 195 28.16 -3.97 -2.49
CA GLU A 195 28.61 -2.64 -2.89
C GLU A 195 28.02 -1.58 -1.95
N LYS A 196 26.70 -1.56 -1.73
CA LYS A 196 26.04 -0.62 -0.81
C LYS A 196 26.48 -0.78 0.63
N LYS A 197 26.67 -2.01 1.13
CA LYS A 197 27.21 -2.28 2.47
C LYS A 197 28.68 -1.82 2.58
N ARG A 198 29.51 -2.01 1.55
CA ARG A 198 30.90 -1.52 1.49
C ARG A 198 30.96 0.01 1.48
N VAL A 199 30.15 0.68 0.67
CA VAL A 199 30.08 2.15 0.59
C VAL A 199 29.58 2.76 1.91
N ARG A 200 28.57 2.14 2.56
CA ARG A 200 28.10 2.57 3.89
C ARG A 200 29.16 2.37 4.97
N ALA A 201 29.86 1.24 4.98
CA ALA A 201 30.94 0.97 5.92
C ALA A 201 32.16 1.88 5.71
N ALA A 202 32.46 2.26 4.46
CA ALA A 202 33.52 3.21 4.13
C ALA A 202 33.18 4.63 4.62
N LYS A 203 31.97 5.14 4.35
CA LYS A 203 31.52 6.45 4.85
C LYS A 203 31.48 6.54 6.38
N ALA A 204 31.11 5.46 7.05
CA ALA A 204 31.11 5.40 8.51
C ALA A 204 32.52 5.36 9.13
N LYS A 205 33.55 5.01 8.34
CA LYS A 205 34.96 5.06 8.77
C LYS A 205 35.57 6.45 8.53
N GLU A 206 35.29 7.08 7.39
CA GLU A 206 35.77 8.45 7.10
C GLU A 206 35.23 9.46 8.14
N GLN A 207 33.97 9.34 8.57
CA GLN A 207 33.41 10.21 9.61
C GLN A 207 34.00 10.01 11.02
N LYS A 208 34.79 8.96 11.25
CA LYS A 208 35.47 8.70 12.53
C LYS A 208 36.94 9.10 12.53
N GLU A 209 37.51 9.44 11.38
CA GLU A 209 38.90 9.89 11.26
C GLU A 209 39.01 11.43 11.29
N ASP A 210 37.88 12.14 11.18
CA ASP A 210 37.77 13.60 11.25
C ASP A 210 37.37 14.16 12.65
N GLU A 211 37.23 13.29 13.68
CA GLU A 211 37.09 13.64 15.12
C GLU A 211 38.38 13.31 15.90
#